data_AF-A0A7C7BVE1-F1
#
_entry.id   AF-A0A7C7BVE1-F1
#
_cell.length_a   1.000
_cell.length_b   1.000
_cell.length_c   1.000
_cell.angle_alpha   90.00
_cell.angle_beta   90.00
_cell.angle_gamma   90.00
#
_symmetry.space_group_name_H-M   'P 1'
#
loop_
_entity.id
_entity.type
_entity.pdbx_description
1 polymer ?
#
loop_
_entity_poly.entity_id
_entity_poly.type
_entity_poly.pdbx_seq_one_letter_code
_entity_poly.pdbx_strand_id
1 'polypeptide(L)'
;DMITLKSGEIVELDTYTYNRSAMISERIKVEPAKWLVVEGLFALYDDTVREMIDISAFIDASVETRLERRKHRDLTIRGYSPDEVQYQWDNHVRPADIKFIEPWKGKCDVVINNEEHWEHGLRELIYKMESI
;
A
#
# COMPACT_ATOMS: atom_id res chain seq x y z
N ASP A 1 8.85 4.02 -11.89
CA ASP A 1 10.07 4.84 -11.84
C ASP A 1 9.69 6.25 -11.35
N MET A 2 9.90 6.53 -10.07
CA MET A 2 9.52 7.84 -9.50
C MET A 2 10.43 8.97 -10.02
N ILE A 3 11.68 8.66 -10.36
CA ILE A 3 12.65 9.63 -10.85
C ILE A 3 12.21 10.13 -12.24
N THR A 4 11.81 9.21 -13.13
CA THR A 4 11.25 9.54 -14.45
C THR A 4 9.98 10.38 -14.35
N LEU A 5 9.05 10.02 -13.46
CA LEU A 5 7.83 10.84 -13.29
C LEU A 5 8.16 12.23 -12.76
N LYS A 6 9.14 12.35 -11.86
CA LYS A 6 9.62 13.63 -11.31
C LYS A 6 10.34 14.48 -12.35
N SER A 7 10.96 13.88 -13.38
CA SER A 7 11.54 14.61 -14.52
C SER A 7 10.52 15.08 -15.55
N GLY A 8 9.23 14.79 -15.36
CA GLY A 8 8.17 15.15 -16.31
C GLY A 8 8.04 14.15 -17.47
N GLU A 9 8.61 12.95 -17.32
CA GLU A 9 8.55 11.89 -18.32
C GLU A 9 7.48 10.84 -17.99
N ILE A 10 6.92 10.24 -19.03
CA ILE A 10 5.90 9.19 -18.91
C ILE A 10 6.57 7.87 -18.53
N VAL A 11 5.92 7.12 -17.65
CA VAL A 11 6.31 5.74 -17.33
C VAL A 11 5.27 4.76 -17.88
N GLU A 12 5.74 3.74 -18.60
CA GLU A 12 4.93 2.59 -18.98
C GLU A 12 5.32 1.38 -18.12
N LEU A 13 4.33 0.68 -17.57
CA LEU A 13 4.56 -0.55 -16.83
C LEU A 13 3.45 -1.57 -17.08
N ASP A 14 3.81 -2.83 -16.89
CA ASP A 14 2.90 -3.96 -17.00
C ASP A 14 2.25 -4.23 -15.62
N THR A 15 0.93 -4.38 -15.59
CA THR A 15 0.19 -4.67 -14.35
C THR A 15 0.52 -6.06 -13.82
N TYR A 16 0.56 -6.21 -12.50
CA TYR A 16 0.78 -7.50 -11.86
C TYR A 16 -0.49 -8.37 -11.86
N THR A 17 -0.40 -9.63 -12.30
CA THR A 17 -1.54 -10.55 -12.50
C THR A 17 -1.73 -11.60 -11.40
N TYR A 18 -1.04 -11.48 -10.26
CA TYR A 18 -1.15 -12.39 -9.11
C TYR A 18 -1.03 -13.88 -9.46
N ASN A 19 -0.22 -14.22 -10.48
CA ASN A 19 -0.01 -15.59 -10.98
C ASN A 19 -1.28 -16.31 -11.45
N ARG A 20 -2.37 -15.60 -11.75
CA ARG A 20 -3.51 -16.20 -12.44
C ARG A 20 -3.21 -16.26 -13.93
N SER A 21 -3.04 -17.47 -14.45
CA SER A 21 -2.83 -17.72 -15.89
C SER A 21 -3.94 -17.14 -16.78
N ALA A 22 -5.13 -16.92 -16.23
CA ALA A 22 -6.26 -16.31 -16.93
C ALA A 22 -6.26 -14.77 -16.94
N MET A 23 -5.43 -14.11 -16.11
CA MET A 23 -5.32 -12.65 -16.10
C MET A 23 -4.20 -12.23 -17.05
N ILE A 24 -4.54 -11.40 -18.04
CA ILE A 24 -3.57 -10.83 -18.97
C ILE A 24 -3.02 -9.55 -18.33
N SER A 25 -1.70 -9.42 -18.34
CA SER A 25 -1.06 -8.18 -17.92
C SER A 25 -1.44 -7.07 -18.89
N GLU A 26 -2.02 -6.00 -18.38
CA GLU A 26 -2.28 -4.79 -19.14
C GLU A 26 -1.07 -3.86 -19.03
N ARG A 27 -0.70 -3.24 -20.15
CA ARG A 27 0.29 -2.16 -20.12
C ARG A 27 -0.44 -0.88 -19.76
N ILE A 28 -0.03 -0.26 -18.65
CA ILE A 28 -0.53 1.03 -18.20
C ILE A 28 0.49 2.12 -18.45
N LYS A 29 -0.02 3.31 -18.75
CA LYS A 29 0.74 4.54 -18.92
C LYS A 29 0.46 5.44 -17.73
N VAL A 30 1.50 5.84 -17.02
CA VAL A 30 1.44 6.79 -15.90
C VAL A 30 2.03 8.10 -16.38
N GLU A 31 1.21 9.15 -16.37
CA GLU A 31 1.62 10.50 -16.74
C GLU A 31 2.12 11.26 -15.52
N PRO A 32 3.11 12.16 -15.68
CA PRO A 32 3.50 13.09 -14.63
C PRO A 32 2.31 13.91 -14.16
N ALA A 33 2.18 14.06 -12.84
CA ALA A 33 1.13 14.84 -12.22
C ALA A 33 1.71 15.70 -11.09
N LYS A 34 0.97 16.74 -10.69
CA LYS A 34 1.32 17.57 -9.53
C LYS A 34 1.48 16.71 -8.26
N TRP A 35 0.61 15.71 -8.11
CA TRP A 35 0.62 14.78 -6.99
C TRP A 35 0.87 13.37 -7.50
N LEU A 36 1.87 12.71 -6.92
CA LEU A 36 2.13 11.29 -7.12
C LEU A 36 1.80 10.55 -5.84
N VAL A 37 0.84 9.62 -5.90
CA VAL A 37 0.53 8.73 -4.77
C VAL A 37 1.28 7.42 -4.96
N VAL A 38 2.20 7.14 -4.04
CA VAL A 38 2.92 5.87 -3.98
C VAL A 38 2.35 5.05 -2.84
N GLU A 39 1.79 3.88 -3.16
CA GLU A 39 1.17 2.98 -2.18
C GLU A 39 1.88 1.63 -2.17
N GLY A 40 1.86 0.97 -1.01
CA GLY A 40 2.33 -0.40 -0.87
C GLY A 40 2.74 -0.73 0.56
N LEU A 41 2.76 -2.03 0.87
CA LEU A 41 3.13 -2.54 2.20
C LEU A 41 4.52 -2.10 2.66
N PHE A 42 5.47 -1.99 1.74
CA PHE A 42 6.88 -1.69 2.01
C PHE A 42 7.33 -0.34 1.42
N ALA A 43 6.39 0.55 1.04
CA ALA A 43 6.73 1.82 0.39
C ALA A 43 7.71 2.68 1.20
N LEU A 44 7.64 2.61 2.54
CA LEU A 44 8.51 3.36 3.45
C LEU A 44 9.75 2.59 3.91
N TYR A 45 9.83 1.28 3.62
CA TYR A 45 10.95 0.44 4.03
C TYR A 45 12.23 0.77 3.26
N ASP A 46 12.10 1.07 1.97
CA ASP A 46 13.22 1.45 1.12
C ASP A 46 13.60 2.92 1.34
N ASP A 47 14.86 3.15 1.72
CA ASP A 47 15.38 4.48 2.02
C ASP A 47 15.35 5.41 0.80
N THR A 48 15.60 4.88 -0.40
CA THR A 48 15.62 5.67 -1.65
C THR A 48 14.22 6.15 -2.02
N VAL A 49 13.21 5.31 -1.81
CA VAL A 49 11.80 5.71 -2.01
C VAL A 49 11.43 6.75 -0.97
N ARG A 50 11.80 6.53 0.30
CA ARG A 50 11.44 7.41 1.41
C ARG A 50 12.05 8.81 1.28
N GLU A 51 13.27 8.93 0.77
CA GLU A 51 13.91 10.23 0.49
C GLU A 51 13.18 11.06 -0.58
N MET A 52 12.34 10.43 -1.40
CA MET A 52 11.54 11.10 -2.43
C MET A 52 10.12 11.44 -1.98
N ILE A 53 9.71 11.05 -0.76
CA ILE A 53 8.36 11.27 -0.24
C ILE A 53 8.29 12.62 0.49
N ASP A 54 7.41 13.50 0.02
CA ASP A 54 7.17 14.80 0.66
C ASP A 54 6.23 14.70 1.88
N ILE A 55 5.22 13.80 1.81
CA ILE A 55 4.26 13.53 2.89
C ILE A 55 3.97 12.03 2.93
N SER A 56 3.97 11.46 4.14
CA SER A 56 3.71 10.04 4.39
C SER A 56 2.42 9.82 5.19
N ALA A 57 1.67 8.78 4.82
CA ALA A 57 0.47 8.36 5.54
C ALA A 57 0.51 6.85 5.84
N PHE A 58 0.06 6.46 7.04
CA PHE A 58 -0.11 5.06 7.43
C PHE A 58 -1.60 4.72 7.56
N ILE A 59 -2.06 3.69 6.85
CA ILE A 59 -3.44 3.20 6.97
C ILE A 59 -3.50 2.15 8.08
N ASP A 60 -4.14 2.50 9.20
CA ASP A 60 -4.20 1.67 10.40
C ASP A 60 -5.51 0.91 10.52
N ALA A 61 -5.42 -0.36 10.90
CA ALA A 61 -6.55 -1.19 11.31
C ALA A 61 -6.03 -2.34 12.19
N SER A 62 -6.86 -2.86 13.08
CA SER A 62 -6.52 -4.00 13.93
C SER A 62 -6.09 -5.21 13.09
N VAL A 63 -5.26 -6.04 13.73
CA VAL A 63 -4.76 -7.29 13.16
C VAL A 63 -5.91 -8.19 12.72
N GLU A 64 -6.94 -8.27 13.55
CA GLU A 64 -8.15 -9.05 13.36
C GLU A 64 -8.91 -8.56 12.12
N THR A 65 -9.18 -7.26 12.04
CA THR A 65 -9.85 -6.65 10.88
C THR A 65 -9.08 -6.89 9.58
N ARG A 66 -7.74 -6.75 9.61
CA ARG A 66 -6.89 -6.98 8.44
C ARG A 66 -6.88 -8.44 8.01
N LEU A 67 -6.80 -9.38 8.95
CA LEU A 67 -6.85 -10.82 8.67
C LEU A 67 -8.20 -11.23 8.08
N GLU A 68 -9.31 -10.76 8.64
CA GLU A 68 -10.64 -11.11 8.13
C GLU A 68 -10.88 -10.54 6.72
N ARG A 69 -10.50 -9.28 6.48
CA ARG A 69 -10.53 -8.69 5.13
C ARG A 69 -9.66 -9.47 4.15
N ARG A 70 -8.47 -9.92 4.59
CA ARG A 70 -7.57 -10.75 3.77
C ARG A 70 -8.19 -12.10 3.44
N LYS A 71 -8.72 -12.83 4.42
CA LYS A 71 -9.38 -14.14 4.21
C LYS A 71 -10.49 -14.00 3.19
N HIS A 72 -11.35 -12.99 3.34
CA HIS A 72 -12.42 -12.73 2.40
C HIS A 72 -11.91 -12.45 0.98
N ARG A 73 -10.94 -11.55 0.82
CA ARG A 73 -10.34 -11.22 -0.48
C ARG A 73 -9.65 -12.42 -1.12
N ASP A 74 -8.83 -13.15 -0.37
CA ASP A 74 -8.00 -14.23 -0.89
C ASP A 74 -8.86 -15.44 -1.27
N LEU A 75 -9.95 -15.71 -0.54
CA LEU A 75 -10.93 -16.73 -0.90
C LEU A 75 -11.70 -16.35 -2.18
N THR A 76 -12.23 -15.13 -2.25
CA THR A 76 -13.15 -14.72 -3.34
C THR A 76 -12.42 -14.39 -4.64
N ILE A 77 -11.27 -13.70 -4.55
CA ILE A 77 -10.57 -13.13 -5.71
C ILE A 77 -9.39 -14.00 -6.12
N ARG A 78 -8.67 -14.60 -5.17
CA ARG A 78 -7.42 -15.34 -5.45
C ARG A 78 -7.61 -16.85 -5.51
N GLY A 79 -8.60 -17.38 -4.79
CA GLY A 79 -8.94 -18.80 -4.78
C GLY A 79 -8.15 -19.62 -3.75
N TYR A 80 -7.57 -18.97 -2.75
CA TYR A 80 -6.89 -19.67 -1.65
C TYR A 80 -7.91 -20.20 -0.64
N SER A 81 -7.66 -21.39 -0.11
CA SER A 81 -8.45 -21.94 1.00
C SER A 81 -8.19 -21.16 2.31
N PRO A 82 -9.13 -21.18 3.27
CA PRO A 82 -8.94 -20.54 4.57
C PRO A 82 -7.68 -21.01 5.30
N ASP A 83 -7.35 -22.30 5.21
CA ASP A 83 -6.18 -22.89 5.86
C ASP A 83 -4.86 -22.38 5.25
N GLU A 84 -4.79 -22.25 3.92
CA GLU A 84 -3.63 -21.66 3.24
C GLU A 84 -3.42 -20.20 3.64
N VAL A 85 -4.51 -19.42 3.72
CA VAL A 85 -4.44 -18.01 4.12
C VAL A 85 -3.96 -17.90 5.57
N GLN A 86 -4.48 -18.75 6.47
CA GLN A 86 -4.07 -18.74 7.88
C GLN A 86 -2.60 -19.14 8.03
N TYR A 87 -2.16 -20.20 7.35
CA TYR A 87 -0.75 -20.61 7.34
C TYR A 87 0.17 -19.47 6.86
N GLN A 88 -0.17 -18.82 5.75
CA GLN A 88 0.61 -17.68 5.25
C GLN A 88 0.61 -16.51 6.22
N TRP A 89 -0.53 -16.25 6.86
CA TRP A 89 -0.67 -15.20 7.84
C TRP A 89 0.32 -15.37 8.99
N ASP A 90 0.30 -16.55 9.60
CA ASP A 90 1.06 -16.84 10.81
C ASP A 90 2.57 -16.95 10.54
N ASN A 91 2.96 -17.56 9.41
CA ASN A 91 4.35 -17.89 9.14
C ASN A 91 5.10 -16.84 8.31
N HIS A 92 4.40 -15.97 7.59
CA HIS A 92 5.03 -15.04 6.65
C HIS A 92 4.55 -13.60 6.84
N VAL A 93 3.24 -13.40 6.82
CA VAL A 93 2.67 -12.05 6.67
C VAL A 93 2.76 -11.28 7.98
N ARG A 94 2.25 -11.85 9.07
CA ARG A 94 2.28 -11.18 10.38
C ARG A 94 3.72 -10.99 10.88
N PRO A 95 4.64 -11.97 10.74
CA PRO A 95 6.06 -11.74 11.05
C PRO A 95 6.68 -10.59 10.23
N ALA A 96 6.42 -10.51 8.92
CA ALA A 96 6.94 -9.43 8.08
C ALA A 96 6.32 -8.07 8.44
N ASP A 97 5.03 -8.04 8.71
CA ASP A 97 4.28 -6.85 9.12
C ASP A 97 4.85 -6.24 10.41
N ILE A 98 5.02 -7.05 11.47
CA ILE A 98 5.62 -6.62 12.75
C ILE A 98 7.06 -6.10 12.53
N LYS A 99 7.84 -6.80 11.70
CA LYS A 99 9.26 -6.49 11.54
C LYS A 99 9.52 -5.25 10.68
N PHE A 100 8.72 -5.05 9.64
CA PHE A 100 9.06 -4.12 8.55
C PHE A 100 8.01 -3.03 8.29
N ILE A 101 6.75 -3.23 8.68
CA ILE A 101 5.63 -2.34 8.35
C ILE A 101 5.16 -1.57 9.58
N GLU A 102 4.75 -2.26 10.65
CA GLU A 102 4.26 -1.62 11.89
C GLU A 102 5.18 -0.56 12.50
N PRO A 103 6.53 -0.68 12.44
CA PRO A 103 7.43 0.36 12.95
C PRO A 103 7.26 1.73 12.29
N TRP A 104 6.59 1.82 11.13
CA TRP A 104 6.32 3.07 10.42
C TRP A 104 5.07 3.80 10.91
N LYS A 105 4.14 3.13 11.60
CA LYS A 105 2.88 3.75 12.06
C LYS A 105 3.09 5.06 12.81
N GLY A 106 4.04 5.09 13.75
CA GLY A 106 4.36 6.29 14.54
C GLY A 106 5.36 7.25 13.88
N LYS A 107 5.86 6.94 12.67
CA LYS A 107 6.85 7.74 11.95
C LYS A 107 6.26 8.50 10.77
N CYS A 108 5.05 8.12 10.33
CA CYS A 108 4.35 8.83 9.26
C CYS A 108 3.79 10.16 9.72
N ASP A 109 3.62 11.09 8.78
CA ASP A 109 3.04 12.41 9.04
C ASP A 109 1.56 12.35 9.43
N VAL A 110 0.86 11.33 8.94
CA VAL A 110 -0.57 11.09 9.20
C VAL A 110 -0.82 9.61 9.44
N VAL A 111 -1.67 9.29 10.42
CA VAL A 111 -2.23 7.95 10.59
C VAL A 111 -3.73 7.99 10.32
N ILE A 112 -4.17 7.22 9.32
CA ILE A 112 -5.57 7.13 8.91
C ILE A 112 -6.17 5.89 9.55
N ASN A 113 -7.08 6.08 10.51
CA ASN A 113 -7.82 4.98 11.15
C ASN A 113 -8.88 4.43 10.19
N ASN A 114 -8.65 3.22 9.68
CA ASN A 114 -9.51 2.51 8.75
C ASN A 114 -10.41 1.46 9.41
N GLU A 115 -10.67 1.60 10.71
CA GLU A 115 -11.66 0.83 11.46
C GLU A 115 -12.98 1.59 11.58
N GLU A 116 -12.92 2.86 12.01
CA GLU A 116 -14.12 3.63 12.36
C GLU A 116 -14.25 4.93 11.56
N HIS A 117 -13.21 5.76 11.53
CA HIS A 117 -13.28 7.15 11.07
C HIS A 117 -12.06 7.56 10.23
N TRP A 118 -11.98 7.06 9.00
CA TRP A 118 -10.87 7.33 8.07
C TRP A 118 -10.90 8.77 7.54
N GLU A 119 -12.06 9.41 7.55
CA GLU A 119 -12.26 10.76 7.00
C GLU A 119 -11.42 11.81 7.71
N HIS A 120 -11.20 11.66 9.02
CA HIS A 120 -10.38 12.58 9.79
C HIS A 120 -8.92 12.56 9.30
N GLY A 121 -8.31 11.38 9.26
CA GLY A 121 -6.94 11.23 8.77
C GLY A 121 -6.81 11.63 7.29
N LEU A 122 -7.81 11.33 6.45
CA LEU A 122 -7.79 11.78 5.07
C LEU A 122 -7.81 13.31 4.96
N ARG A 123 -8.66 14.00 5.72
CA ARG A 123 -8.71 15.47 5.73
C ARG A 123 -7.40 16.08 6.19
N GLU A 124 -6.76 15.49 7.20
CA GLU A 124 -5.44 15.91 7.66
C GLU A 124 -4.38 15.75 6.57
N LEU A 125 -4.37 14.61 5.88
CA LEU A 125 -3.47 14.36 4.75
C LEU A 125 -3.65 15.40 3.64
N ILE A 126 -4.90 15.65 3.23
CA ILE A 126 -5.21 16.65 2.20
C ILE A 126 -4.75 18.04 2.65
N TYR A 127 -5.03 18.43 3.88
CA TYR A 127 -4.60 19.71 4.43
C TYR A 127 -3.07 19.87 4.39
N LYS A 128 -2.32 18.84 4.77
CA LYS A 128 -0.85 18.84 4.66
C LYS A 128 -0.39 18.95 3.22
N MET A 129 -1.00 18.21 2.29
CA MET A 129 -0.70 18.30 0.85
C MET A 129 -0.91 19.72 0.33
N GLU A 130 -2.01 20.37 0.70
CA GLU A 130 -2.29 21.75 0.26
C GLU A 130 -1.41 22.81 0.91
N SER A 131 -0.69 22.47 1.97
CA SER A 131 0.15 23.40 2.73
C SER A 131 1.64 23.40 2.32
N ILE A 132 2.03 22.57 1.34
CA ILE A 132 3.40 22.51 0.78
C ILE A 132 3.51 23.35 -0.49
#